data_AF-A0AAU7UNA4-F1
#
_entry.id   AF-A0AAU7UNA4-F1
#
_cell.length_a   1.000
_cell.length_b   1.000
_cell.length_c   1.000
_cell.angle_alpha   90.00
_cell.angle_beta   90.00
_cell.angle_gamma   90.00
#
_symmetry.space_group_name_H-M   'P 1'
#
loop_
_entity.id
_entity.type
_entity.pdbx_description
1 polymer ?
#
loop_
_entity_poly.entity_id
_entity_poly.type
_entity_poly.pdbx_seq_one_letter_code
_entity_poly.pdbx_strand_id
1 'polypeptide(L)' 'MSRLSASRTPTIALPAEHNYGRLYRVPPEMEAHFKELDPCNVFNPGVGETSPHKNWA' A
#
# COMPACT_ATOMS: atom_id res chain seq x y z
N MET A 1 -31.12 24.41 10.23
CA MET A 1 -30.43 23.41 11.07
C MET A 1 -29.90 22.30 10.16
N SER A 2 -28.69 22.48 9.62
CA SER A 2 -28.07 21.55 8.66
C SER A 2 -27.26 20.51 9.44
N ARG A 3 -27.48 19.23 9.13
CA ARG A 3 -26.88 18.08 9.82
C ARG A 3 -25.38 18.02 9.52
N LEU A 4 -24.56 18.00 10.58
CA LEU A 4 -23.15 17.61 10.48
C LEU A 4 -23.08 16.11 10.13
N SER A 5 -22.80 15.79 8.87
CA SER A 5 -22.41 14.43 8.46
C SER A 5 -20.93 14.24 8.77
N ALA A 6 -20.63 13.71 9.96
CA ALA A 6 -19.28 13.27 10.30
C ALA A 6 -19.11 11.81 9.86
N SER A 7 -18.77 11.58 8.59
CA SER A 7 -18.19 10.31 8.17
C SER A 7 -16.69 10.34 8.50
N ARG A 8 -16.32 9.74 9.63
CA ARG A 8 -14.93 9.39 10.00
C ARG A 8 -14.97 7.87 10.12
N THR A 9 -14.21 7.09 9.34
CA THR A 9 -12.75 6.89 9.41
C THR A 9 -12.31 6.11 8.13
N PRO A 10 -11.04 6.15 7.68
CA PRO A 10 -10.14 5.12 8.18
C PRO A 10 -8.76 5.68 8.54
N THR A 11 -8.28 5.37 9.75
CA THR A 11 -6.89 5.57 10.14
C THR A 11 -6.16 4.28 9.80
N ILE A 12 -5.30 4.30 8.78
CA ILE A 12 -4.23 3.29 8.68
C ILE A 12 -2.96 4.00 8.26
N ALA A 13 -2.10 4.20 9.25
CA ALA A 13 -0.68 4.32 9.08
C ALA A 13 -0.07 3.33 10.06
N LEU A 14 1.00 2.63 9.65
CA LEU A 14 2.24 2.48 10.42
C LEU A 14 3.09 1.38 9.79
N PRO A 15 4.34 1.75 9.46
CA PRO A 15 5.44 1.10 10.15
C PRO A 15 6.50 2.11 10.59
N ALA A 16 6.70 2.28 11.90
CA ALA A 16 7.59 3.31 12.44
C ALA A 16 9.09 2.98 12.28
N GLU A 17 9.46 1.69 12.26
CA GLU A 17 10.86 1.24 12.08
C GLU A 17 10.95 -0.08 11.28
N HIS A 18 9.87 -0.85 11.23
CA HIS A 18 9.87 -2.22 10.69
C HIS A 18 9.45 -2.38 9.22
N ASN A 19 9.11 -1.28 8.52
CA ASN A 19 8.56 -1.27 7.15
C ASN A 19 7.29 -2.17 7.01
N TYR A 20 6.72 -2.28 5.81
CA TYR A 20 5.44 -2.97 5.57
C TYR A 20 5.58 -4.51 5.49
N GLY A 21 6.74 -5.00 5.05
CA GLY A 21 6.99 -6.44 4.89
C GLY A 21 5.91 -7.11 4.03
N ARG A 22 5.34 -8.22 4.50
CA ARG A 22 4.12 -8.85 3.93
C ARG A 22 2.93 -8.84 4.89
N LEU A 23 3.05 -8.08 5.98
CA LEU A 23 2.10 -8.09 7.09
C LEU A 23 1.13 -6.91 7.04
N TYR A 24 1.53 -5.87 6.30
CA TYR A 24 0.79 -4.61 6.26
C TYR A 24 0.57 -4.19 4.83
N ARG A 25 -0.68 -3.85 4.51
CA ARG A 25 -1.08 -3.23 3.25
C ARG A 25 -0.36 -1.89 3.07
N VAL A 26 0.33 -1.71 1.95
CA VAL A 26 0.92 -0.40 1.60
C VAL A 26 -0.16 0.58 1.12
N PRO A 27 0.07 1.90 1.30
CA PRO A 27 -0.75 2.93 0.69
C PRO A 27 -0.72 2.85 -0.86
N PRO A 28 -1.81 3.22 -1.55
CA PRO A 28 -1.88 3.17 -3.01
C PRO A 28 -0.77 3.96 -3.72
N GLU A 29 -0.38 5.12 -3.16
CA GLU A 29 0.71 5.95 -3.69
C GLU A 29 2.07 5.26 -3.63
N MET A 30 2.30 4.43 -2.62
CA MET A 30 3.53 3.67 -2.47
C MET A 30 3.57 2.48 -3.43
N GLU A 31 2.45 1.78 -3.60
CA GLU A 31 2.34 0.72 -4.63
C GLU A 31 2.56 1.30 -6.05
N ALA A 32 2.01 2.48 -6.34
CA ALA A 32 2.24 3.15 -7.62
C ALA A 32 3.73 3.48 -7.83
N HIS A 33 4.41 3.97 -6.79
CA HIS A 33 5.84 4.24 -6.85
C HIS A 33 6.66 2.95 -7.05
N PHE A 34 6.30 1.84 -6.40
CA PHE A 34 6.97 0.56 -6.63
C PHE A 34 6.81 0.07 -8.07
N LYS A 35 5.64 0.26 -8.68
CA LYS A 35 5.38 -0.07 -10.10
C LYS A 35 6.22 0.75 -11.06
N GLU A 36 6.47 2.02 -10.74
CA GLU A 36 7.33 2.90 -11.53
C GLU A 36 8.80 2.46 -11.48
N LEU A 37 9.29 2.09 -10.29
CA LEU A 37 10.68 1.68 -10.08
C LEU A 37 10.97 0.27 -10.61
N ASP A 38 10.03 -0.67 -10.44
CA ASP A 38 10.17 -2.07 -10.82
C ASP A 38 8.97 -2.54 -11.67
N PRO A 39 8.89 -2.14 -12.95
CA PRO A 39 7.76 -2.48 -13.81
C PRO A 39 7.59 -3.99 -14.03
N CYS A 40 8.64 -4.79 -13.82
CA CYS A 40 8.62 -6.23 -13.98
C CYS A 40 8.29 -6.99 -12.67
N ASN A 41 8.23 -6.29 -11.53
CA ASN A 41 8.01 -6.87 -10.20
C ASN A 41 8.97 -8.04 -9.90
N VAL A 42 10.28 -7.79 -9.98
CA VAL A 42 11.34 -8.79 -9.74
C VAL A 42 12.10 -8.54 -8.44
N PHE A 43 12.05 -7.33 -7.89
CA PHE A 43 12.71 -6.94 -6.67
C PHE A 43 11.71 -6.94 -5.51
N ASN A 44 11.78 -8.01 -4.70
CA ASN A 44 10.89 -8.25 -3.55
C ASN A 44 9.38 -8.32 -3.89
N PRO A 45 8.94 -9.27 -4.76
CA PRO A 45 7.54 -9.38 -5.17
C PRO A 45 6.59 -9.62 -4.00
N GLY A 46 5.44 -8.96 -4.01
CA GLY A 46 4.40 -9.10 -3.00
C GLY A 46 4.68 -8.35 -1.69
N VAL A 47 5.61 -7.39 -1.69
CA VAL A 47 5.81 -6.47 -0.57
C VAL A 47 4.55 -5.65 -0.33
N GLY A 48 4.20 -5.38 0.92
CA GLY A 48 3.06 -4.53 1.25
C GLY A 48 1.70 -5.11 0.90
N GLU A 49 1.58 -6.45 0.83
CA GLU A 49 0.40 -7.15 0.30
C GLU A 49 0.06 -6.79 -1.16
N THR A 50 1.06 -6.45 -1.97
CA THR A 50 0.94 -6.28 -3.42
C THR A 50 1.02 -7.63 -4.15
N SER A 51 0.89 -7.64 -5.49
CA SER A 51 1.00 -8.89 -6.26
C SER A 51 2.38 -9.55 -6.10
N PRO A 52 2.46 -10.87 -5.89
CA PRO A 52 3.71 -11.62 -5.90
C PRO A 52 4.14 -12.05 -7.32
N HIS A 53 3.38 -11.72 -8.36
CA HIS A 53 3.61 -12.18 -9.73
C HIS A 53 4.36 -11.16 -10.58
N LYS A 54 5.08 -11.66 -11.59
CA LYS A 54 5.78 -10.81 -12.57
C LYS A 54 4.80 -9.87 -13.26
N ASN A 55 5.29 -8.68 -13.58
CA ASN A 55 4.53 -7.62 -14.26
C ASN A 55 3.22 -7.24 -13.54
N TRP A 56 3.16 -7.39 -12.22
CA TRP A 56 2.06 -6.94 -11.36
C TRP A 56 0.68 -7.58 -11.66
N ALA A 57 0.68 -8.79 -12.22
CA ALA A 57 -0.53 -9.57 -12.56
C ALA A 57 -1.26 -10.17 -11.34
#